data_AF-A0A9D2G8D7-F1
#
_entry.id   AF-A0A9D2G8D7-F1
#
_cell.length_a   1.000
_cell.length_b   1.000
_cell.length_c   1.000
_cell.angle_alpha   90.00
_cell.angle_beta   90.00
_cell.angle_gamma   90.00
#
_symmetry.space_group_name_H-M   'P 1'
#
loop_
_entity.id
_entity.type
_entity.pdbx_description
1 polymer ?
#
loop_
_entity_poly.entity_id
_entity_poly.type
_entity_poly.pdbx_seq_one_letter_code
_entity_poly.pdbx_strand_id
1 'polypeptide(L)'
;EELYLQVPELSSGYMLMDSDAFNDMGIQSVSDMAETSGNIEDLSAIISTYTEVMLDYTTDVERENTSVSAGGIEQDAILLDVSVSGNQLRDMALDICKTMKEDENLEKYIIYFGDYMSLVNQAQYGSYYADTYGGSYSYDAFVEELDRMIDSLEEEGVDKSAELEMKVWVDKSGEIIGRDVSASNQSGSWQLFRSLRTENDGEYAYELSFGDTQDEYGEYFLLEGNGTERNGLADGNFILETAGQTVGQIEVTGYDTKAAEDGLLNGTFKMTSDADPSLYGYGLEITISSEEDSVTESISVLSNDVAIATLNLENRADSDYTPSLPGDAEIYNMMDEDDMMKYEQSMDVQRLEENLGSNSFLAMLLYGNAGW
;
A
#
# COMPACT_ATOMS: atom_id res chain seq x y z
N GLU A 1 -19.46 0.39 -15.68
CA GLU A 1 -18.79 1.28 -14.72
C GLU A 1 -18.75 2.68 -15.29
N GLU A 2 -18.89 3.66 -14.42
CA GLU A 2 -18.77 5.08 -14.76
C GLU A 2 -17.75 5.72 -13.83
N LEU A 3 -16.85 6.52 -14.39
CA LEU A 3 -15.89 7.31 -13.63
C LEU A 3 -16.12 8.78 -13.88
N TYR A 4 -16.31 9.52 -12.79
CA TYR A 4 -16.45 10.96 -12.82
C TYR A 4 -15.15 11.61 -12.36
N LEU A 5 -14.55 12.42 -13.21
CA LEU A 5 -13.30 13.12 -12.95
C LEU A 5 -13.52 14.63 -12.88
N GLN A 6 -12.91 15.29 -11.91
CA GLN A 6 -12.91 16.75 -11.83
C GLN A 6 -11.52 17.28 -11.47
N VAL A 7 -11.12 18.35 -12.16
CA VAL A 7 -9.97 19.19 -11.81
C VAL A 7 -10.50 20.57 -11.41
N PRO A 8 -10.84 20.79 -10.12
CA PRO A 8 -11.60 21.96 -9.67
C PRO A 8 -10.84 23.30 -9.82
N GLU A 9 -9.52 23.26 -9.98
CA GLU A 9 -8.71 24.43 -10.32
C GLU A 9 -8.91 24.89 -11.76
N LEU A 10 -9.31 23.97 -12.66
CA LEU A 10 -9.54 24.25 -14.07
C LEU A 10 -11.01 24.44 -14.37
N SER A 11 -11.90 23.54 -13.96
CA SER A 11 -13.33 23.66 -14.24
C SER A 11 -14.16 23.18 -13.05
N SER A 12 -15.32 23.79 -12.84
CA SER A 12 -16.29 23.31 -11.86
C SER A 12 -17.07 22.08 -12.34
N GLY A 13 -17.04 21.78 -13.65
CA GLY A 13 -17.76 20.63 -14.21
C GLY A 13 -16.97 19.33 -14.12
N TYR A 14 -17.69 18.22 -14.29
CA TYR A 14 -17.17 16.86 -14.22
C TYR A 14 -17.07 16.27 -15.61
N MET A 15 -16.00 15.52 -15.85
CA MET A 15 -15.86 14.68 -17.04
C MET A 15 -16.40 13.28 -16.71
N LEU A 16 -17.30 12.77 -17.53
CA LEU A 16 -17.80 11.40 -17.45
C LEU A 16 -17.05 10.51 -18.42
N MET A 17 -16.46 9.45 -17.89
CA MET A 17 -15.87 8.34 -18.64
C MET A 17 -16.73 7.09 -18.46
N ASP A 18 -17.28 6.57 -19.56
CA ASP A 18 -18.05 5.33 -19.59
C ASP A 18 -17.17 4.11 -19.93
N SER A 19 -17.72 2.91 -19.77
CA SER A 19 -17.03 1.64 -20.08
C SER A 19 -16.41 1.57 -21.49
N ASP A 20 -16.98 2.25 -22.49
CA ASP A 20 -16.41 2.24 -23.85
C ASP A 20 -15.17 3.14 -23.92
N ALA A 21 -15.21 4.30 -23.25
CA ALA A 21 -14.06 5.19 -23.07
C ALA A 21 -12.92 4.52 -22.28
N PHE A 22 -13.24 3.74 -21.24
CA PHE A 22 -12.29 2.94 -20.47
C PHE A 22 -11.49 1.99 -21.37
N ASN A 23 -12.19 1.29 -22.26
CA ASN A 23 -11.60 0.33 -23.18
C ASN A 23 -10.71 1.01 -24.23
N ASP A 24 -11.17 2.11 -24.83
CA ASP A 24 -10.41 2.84 -25.86
C ASP A 24 -9.15 3.52 -25.31
N MET A 25 -9.16 3.92 -24.04
CA MET A 25 -7.99 4.52 -23.36
C MET A 25 -7.03 3.51 -22.75
N GLY A 26 -7.32 2.20 -22.83
CA GLY A 26 -6.51 1.16 -22.19
C GLY A 26 -6.59 1.18 -20.66
N ILE A 27 -7.58 1.89 -20.09
CA ILE A 27 -7.80 1.99 -18.65
C ILE A 27 -8.47 0.73 -18.12
N GLN A 28 -9.12 -0.09 -18.96
CA GLN A 28 -9.64 -1.39 -18.54
C GLN A 28 -8.58 -2.25 -17.86
N SER A 29 -7.35 -2.27 -18.39
CA SER A 29 -6.24 -2.96 -17.72
C SER A 29 -5.98 -2.38 -16.33
N VAL A 30 -6.04 -1.06 -16.16
CA VAL A 30 -5.91 -0.37 -14.85
C VAL A 30 -7.11 -0.64 -13.93
N SER A 31 -8.32 -0.83 -14.47
CA SER A 31 -9.53 -1.18 -13.71
C SER A 31 -9.50 -2.64 -13.23
N ASP A 32 -9.24 -3.58 -14.13
CA ASP A 32 -9.02 -5.01 -13.81
C ASP A 32 -7.90 -5.18 -12.76
N MET A 33 -6.90 -4.31 -12.86
CA MET A 33 -5.81 -4.15 -11.91
C MET A 33 -6.28 -3.61 -10.55
N ALA A 34 -7.12 -2.57 -10.52
CA ALA A 34 -7.70 -2.04 -9.30
C ALA A 34 -8.58 -3.08 -8.60
N GLU A 35 -9.43 -3.81 -9.34
CA GLU A 35 -10.26 -4.91 -8.83
C GLU A 35 -9.40 -6.01 -8.19
N THR A 36 -8.32 -6.42 -8.87
CA THR A 36 -7.42 -7.46 -8.34
C THR A 36 -6.68 -6.96 -7.09
N SER A 37 -6.22 -5.71 -7.05
CA SER A 37 -5.55 -5.13 -5.87
C SER A 37 -6.48 -4.85 -4.69
N GLY A 38 -7.77 -4.65 -4.96
CA GLY A 38 -8.79 -4.29 -3.98
C GLY A 38 -9.51 -5.48 -3.35
N ASN A 39 -9.30 -6.71 -3.82
CA ASN A 39 -9.98 -7.88 -3.26
C ASN A 39 -9.33 -8.36 -1.96
N ILE A 40 -9.71 -7.68 -0.86
CA ILE A 40 -9.26 -7.98 0.50
C ILE A 40 -9.59 -9.42 0.93
N GLU A 41 -10.65 -10.04 0.37
CA GLU A 41 -11.00 -11.43 0.65
C GLU A 41 -9.94 -12.38 0.09
N ASP A 42 -9.45 -12.12 -1.13
CA ASP A 42 -8.39 -12.95 -1.74
C ASP A 42 -7.07 -12.82 -0.97
N LEU A 43 -6.68 -11.61 -0.54
CA LEU A 43 -5.49 -11.43 0.31
C LEU A 43 -5.63 -12.14 1.66
N SER A 44 -6.80 -12.05 2.28
CA SER A 44 -7.09 -12.74 3.54
C SER A 44 -7.04 -14.25 3.38
N ALA A 45 -7.52 -14.78 2.25
CA ALA A 45 -7.46 -16.20 1.91
C ALA A 45 -6.01 -16.69 1.69
N ILE A 46 -5.18 -15.91 0.97
CA ILE A 46 -3.75 -16.16 0.79
C ILE A 46 -3.09 -16.24 2.17
N ILE A 47 -3.21 -15.21 3.00
CA ILE A 47 -2.60 -15.16 4.35
C ILE A 47 -3.06 -16.33 5.21
N SER A 48 -4.36 -16.67 5.18
CA SER A 48 -4.92 -17.78 5.95
C SER A 48 -4.32 -19.12 5.51
N THR A 49 -4.23 -19.35 4.20
CA THR A 49 -3.68 -20.59 3.62
C THR A 49 -2.26 -20.86 4.11
N TYR A 50 -1.35 -19.88 4.01
CA TYR A 50 0.03 -20.07 4.47
C TYR A 50 0.16 -20.11 5.99
N THR A 51 -0.72 -19.40 6.71
CA THR A 51 -0.78 -19.47 8.18
C THR A 51 -1.16 -20.88 8.63
N GLU A 52 -2.15 -21.51 8.00
CA GLU A 52 -2.55 -22.90 8.30
C GLU A 52 -1.39 -23.87 8.06
N VAL A 53 -0.70 -23.76 6.92
CA VAL A 53 0.50 -24.58 6.64
C VAL A 53 1.55 -24.41 7.74
N MET A 54 1.89 -23.17 8.14
CA MET A 54 2.88 -22.94 9.20
C MET A 54 2.43 -23.50 10.57
N LEU A 55 1.13 -23.42 10.87
CA LEU A 55 0.56 -23.91 12.14
C LEU A 55 0.60 -25.44 12.24
N ASP A 56 0.48 -26.18 11.13
CA ASP A 56 0.62 -27.64 11.11
C ASP A 56 2.01 -28.11 11.59
N TYR A 57 3.01 -27.25 11.42
CA TYR A 57 4.38 -27.47 11.87
C TYR A 57 4.69 -26.77 13.20
N THR A 58 3.71 -26.20 13.89
CA THR A 58 3.90 -25.59 15.22
C THR A 58 3.55 -26.61 16.31
N THR A 59 4.55 -27.21 16.94
CA THR A 59 4.35 -28.30 17.92
C THR A 59 4.51 -27.87 19.37
N ASP A 60 5.43 -26.94 19.64
CA ASP A 60 5.76 -26.46 20.97
C ASP A 60 5.63 -24.94 20.98
N VAL A 61 4.78 -24.43 21.88
CA VAL A 61 4.56 -23.00 22.09
C VAL A 61 4.94 -22.67 23.52
N GLU A 62 6.01 -21.90 23.70
CA GLU A 62 6.35 -21.35 25.00
C GLU A 62 5.47 -20.13 25.28
N ARG A 63 5.05 -19.97 26.54
CA ARG A 63 4.16 -18.89 26.95
C ARG A 63 4.70 -18.20 28.19
N GLU A 64 4.84 -16.88 28.09
CA GLU A 64 5.23 -16.05 29.23
C GLU A 64 4.45 -14.73 29.27
N ASN A 65 4.25 -14.20 30.47
CA ASN A 65 3.76 -12.83 30.62
C ASN A 65 4.95 -11.90 30.44
N THR A 66 4.77 -10.89 29.59
CA THR A 66 5.81 -9.93 29.24
C THR A 66 5.23 -8.53 29.12
N SER A 67 6.09 -7.58 28.78
CA SER A 67 5.72 -6.23 28.38
C SER A 67 6.44 -5.92 27.07
N VAL A 68 5.75 -5.25 26.15
CA VAL A 68 6.29 -4.89 24.84
C VAL A 68 6.12 -3.38 24.61
N SER A 69 7.03 -2.79 23.85
CA SER A 69 7.05 -1.34 23.60
C SER A 69 7.35 -1.02 22.15
N ALA A 70 6.55 -0.15 21.54
CA ALA A 70 6.83 0.55 20.29
C ALA A 70 6.65 2.05 20.50
N GLY A 71 7.45 2.89 19.83
CA GLY A 71 7.33 4.36 19.92
C GLY A 71 7.38 4.94 21.35
N GLY A 72 7.95 4.22 22.31
CA GLY A 72 7.97 4.60 23.73
C GLY A 72 6.67 4.32 24.52
N ILE A 73 5.69 3.67 23.90
CA ILE A 73 4.44 3.24 24.53
C ILE A 73 4.59 1.78 24.96
N GLU A 74 4.47 1.52 26.25
CA GLU A 74 4.59 0.18 26.83
C GLU A 74 3.22 -0.45 27.07
N GLN A 75 3.07 -1.73 26.74
CA GLN A 75 1.82 -2.50 26.90
C GLN A 75 2.11 -3.90 27.45
N ASP A 76 1.36 -4.29 28.48
CA ASP A 76 1.37 -5.66 29.01
C ASP A 76 0.89 -6.66 27.95
N ALA A 77 1.62 -7.77 27.80
CA ALA A 77 1.34 -8.78 26.80
C ALA A 77 1.63 -10.20 27.31
N ILE A 78 1.17 -11.17 26.55
CA ILE A 78 1.54 -12.57 26.66
C ILE A 78 2.34 -12.89 25.41
N LEU A 79 3.60 -13.29 25.59
CA LEU A 79 4.42 -13.79 24.50
C LEU A 79 4.10 -15.25 24.26
N LEU A 80 3.84 -15.59 23.01
CA LEU A 80 3.84 -16.94 22.47
C LEU A 80 5.08 -17.07 21.60
N ASP A 81 5.98 -17.97 21.97
CA ASP A 81 7.24 -18.21 21.25
C ASP A 81 7.19 -19.58 20.57
N VAL A 82 7.47 -19.60 19.27
CA VAL A 82 7.40 -20.77 18.41
C VAL A 82 8.71 -20.92 17.67
N SER A 83 9.34 -22.08 17.80
CA SER A 83 10.58 -22.41 17.09
C SER A 83 10.39 -23.65 16.21
N VAL A 84 10.84 -23.57 14.95
CA VAL A 84 10.83 -24.70 14.01
C VAL A 84 12.24 -24.90 13.46
N SER A 85 12.77 -26.13 13.53
CA SER A 85 14.13 -26.45 13.11
C SER A 85 14.27 -27.84 12.46
N GLY A 86 15.43 -28.10 11.85
CA GLY A 86 15.78 -29.41 11.31
C GLY A 86 14.79 -29.95 10.26
N ASN A 87 14.37 -31.21 10.40
CA ASN A 87 13.46 -31.83 9.44
C ASN A 87 12.09 -31.15 9.39
N GLN A 88 11.62 -30.61 10.52
CA GLN A 88 10.34 -29.93 10.60
C GLN A 88 10.37 -28.62 9.81
N LEU A 89 11.49 -27.88 9.87
CA LEU A 89 11.71 -26.69 9.06
C LEU A 89 11.78 -27.01 7.57
N ARG A 90 12.47 -28.10 7.19
CA ARG A 90 12.50 -28.58 5.79
C ARG A 90 11.08 -28.90 5.31
N ASP A 91 10.34 -29.70 6.07
CA ASP A 91 9.02 -30.19 5.66
C ASP A 91 8.01 -29.03 5.57
N MET A 92 8.06 -28.08 6.52
CA MET A 92 7.29 -26.83 6.45
C MET A 92 7.62 -26.01 5.19
N ALA A 93 8.91 -25.78 4.91
CA ALA A 93 9.31 -25.03 3.71
C ALA A 93 8.86 -25.73 2.42
N LEU A 94 8.94 -27.06 2.37
CA LEU A 94 8.51 -27.86 1.23
C LEU A 94 7.00 -27.75 0.98
N ASP A 95 6.20 -27.83 2.04
CA ASP A 95 4.74 -27.69 1.93
C ASP A 95 4.36 -26.27 1.54
N ILE A 96 4.99 -25.23 2.10
CA ILE A 96 4.78 -23.83 1.67
C ILE A 96 5.05 -23.68 0.17
N CYS A 97 6.20 -24.17 -0.33
CA CYS A 97 6.52 -24.10 -1.76
C CYS A 97 5.47 -24.81 -2.63
N LYS A 98 5.04 -26.01 -2.22
CA LYS A 98 4.06 -26.80 -2.96
C LYS A 98 2.70 -26.10 -2.98
N THR A 99 2.27 -25.54 -1.85
CA THR A 99 1.06 -24.73 -1.74
C THR A 99 1.14 -23.49 -2.63
N MET A 100 2.26 -22.76 -2.63
CA MET A 100 2.44 -21.56 -3.48
C MET A 100 2.29 -21.86 -4.97
N LYS A 101 2.69 -23.05 -5.43
CA LYS A 101 2.53 -23.45 -6.84
C LYS A 101 1.09 -23.74 -7.25
N GLU A 102 0.23 -24.08 -6.29
CA GLU A 102 -1.16 -24.49 -6.54
C GLU A 102 -2.16 -23.40 -6.15
N ASP A 103 -1.69 -22.28 -5.58
CA ASP A 103 -2.51 -21.17 -5.12
C ASP A 103 -2.88 -20.23 -6.27
N GLU A 104 -4.08 -20.43 -6.81
CA GLU A 104 -4.65 -19.60 -7.87
C GLU A 104 -4.84 -18.13 -7.47
N ASN A 105 -5.02 -17.83 -6.18
CA ASN A 105 -5.14 -16.44 -5.73
C ASN A 105 -3.77 -15.77 -5.72
N LEU A 106 -2.74 -16.44 -5.22
CA LEU A 106 -1.36 -15.93 -5.31
C LEU A 106 -0.91 -15.73 -6.77
N GLU A 107 -1.23 -16.67 -7.66
CA GLU A 107 -0.97 -16.55 -9.10
C GLU A 107 -1.52 -15.24 -9.68
N LYS A 108 -2.79 -14.94 -9.41
CA LYS A 108 -3.45 -13.71 -9.89
C LYS A 108 -2.70 -12.46 -9.42
N TYR A 109 -2.30 -12.40 -8.15
CA TYR A 109 -1.58 -11.24 -7.61
C TYR A 109 -0.18 -11.09 -8.21
N ILE A 110 0.55 -12.18 -8.42
CA ILE A 110 1.89 -12.12 -9.05
C ILE A 110 1.77 -11.62 -10.49
N ILE A 111 0.79 -12.13 -11.25
CA ILE A 111 0.54 -11.66 -12.61
C ILE A 111 0.16 -10.18 -12.60
N TYR A 112 -0.76 -9.80 -11.72
CA TYR A 112 -1.18 -8.41 -11.53
C TYR A 112 0.00 -7.46 -11.27
N PHE A 113 0.85 -7.75 -10.29
CA PHE A 113 1.99 -6.90 -9.96
C PHE A 113 3.01 -6.87 -11.09
N GLY A 114 3.24 -7.98 -11.78
CA GLY A 114 4.13 -8.02 -12.94
C GLY A 114 3.63 -7.17 -14.11
N ASP A 115 2.32 -7.20 -14.40
CA ASP A 115 1.70 -6.34 -15.43
C ASP A 115 1.73 -4.86 -15.02
N TYR A 116 1.49 -4.55 -13.74
CA TYR A 116 1.64 -3.18 -13.20
C TYR A 116 3.05 -2.65 -13.39
N MET A 117 4.05 -3.41 -12.94
CA MET A 117 5.45 -3.02 -13.05
C MET A 117 5.88 -2.88 -14.51
N SER A 118 5.35 -3.73 -15.40
CA SER A 118 5.56 -3.62 -16.85
C SER A 118 5.04 -2.30 -17.41
N LEU A 119 3.83 -1.87 -17.02
CA LEU A 119 3.24 -0.58 -17.43
C LEU A 119 4.06 0.61 -16.90
N VAL A 120 4.45 0.60 -15.63
CA VAL A 120 5.29 1.65 -15.03
C VAL A 120 6.64 1.74 -15.75
N ASN A 121 7.27 0.58 -16.01
CA ASN A 121 8.53 0.51 -16.76
C ASN A 121 8.38 0.97 -18.21
N GLN A 122 7.23 0.75 -18.85
CA GLN A 122 6.93 1.28 -20.18
C GLN A 122 6.98 2.81 -20.18
N ALA A 123 6.31 3.44 -19.21
CA ALA A 123 6.26 4.89 -19.07
C ALA A 123 7.65 5.49 -18.82
N GLN A 124 8.50 4.79 -18.06
CA GLN A 124 9.81 5.28 -17.68
C GLN A 124 10.93 4.96 -18.69
N TYR A 125 10.90 3.77 -19.31
CA TYR A 125 12.02 3.23 -20.11
C TYR A 125 11.62 2.85 -21.56
N GLY A 126 10.36 3.02 -21.94
CA GLY A 126 9.84 2.75 -23.29
C GLY A 126 9.39 1.30 -23.52
N SER A 127 8.76 1.05 -24.68
CA SER A 127 7.99 -0.17 -24.97
C SER A 127 8.77 -1.50 -24.95
N TYR A 128 10.10 -1.48 -25.08
CA TYR A 128 10.91 -2.70 -25.14
C TYR A 128 10.87 -3.53 -23.85
N TYR A 129 10.79 -2.87 -22.69
CA TYR A 129 10.74 -3.55 -21.39
C TYR A 129 9.34 -4.10 -21.07
N ALA A 130 8.29 -3.49 -21.62
CA ALA A 130 6.91 -3.87 -21.37
C ALA A 130 6.55 -5.23 -22.01
N ASP A 131 7.03 -5.46 -23.24
CA ASP A 131 6.71 -6.67 -24.01
C ASP A 131 7.49 -7.92 -23.55
N THR A 132 8.51 -7.75 -22.69
CA THR A 132 9.45 -8.83 -22.32
C THR A 132 9.22 -9.35 -20.89
N TYR A 133 8.68 -8.52 -19.99
CA TYR A 133 8.62 -8.79 -18.53
C TYR A 133 7.21 -8.55 -17.96
N GLY A 134 6.17 -9.09 -18.60
CA GLY A 134 4.80 -9.01 -18.09
C GLY A 134 4.50 -9.95 -16.92
N GLY A 135 3.25 -9.94 -16.47
CA GLY A 135 2.73 -10.74 -15.36
C GLY A 135 2.95 -12.23 -15.52
N SER A 136 2.56 -12.81 -16.67
CA SER A 136 2.75 -14.25 -16.92
C SER A 136 4.22 -14.67 -16.90
N TYR A 137 5.12 -13.83 -17.43
CA TYR A 137 6.57 -14.10 -17.36
C TYR A 137 7.07 -14.08 -15.91
N SER A 138 6.56 -13.15 -15.11
CA SER A 138 6.91 -13.03 -13.68
C SER A 138 6.43 -14.27 -12.90
N TYR A 139 5.24 -14.76 -13.20
CA TYR A 139 4.70 -15.99 -12.60
C TYR A 139 5.46 -17.24 -13.05
N ASP A 140 5.76 -17.40 -14.35
CA ASP A 140 6.58 -18.52 -14.84
C ASP A 140 7.96 -18.55 -14.15
N ALA A 141 8.61 -17.38 -14.02
CA ALA A 141 9.88 -17.25 -13.30
C ALA A 141 9.75 -17.60 -11.80
N PHE A 142 8.66 -17.19 -11.16
CA PHE A 142 8.36 -17.55 -9.78
C PHE A 142 8.22 -19.07 -9.60
N VAL A 143 7.46 -19.72 -10.48
CA VAL A 143 7.29 -21.19 -10.46
C VAL A 143 8.62 -21.91 -10.71
N GLU A 144 9.46 -21.42 -11.63
CA GLU A 144 10.80 -21.98 -11.85
C GLU A 144 11.69 -21.89 -10.60
N GLU A 145 11.66 -20.78 -9.86
CA GLU A 145 12.41 -20.66 -8.60
C GLU A 145 11.83 -21.57 -7.50
N LEU A 146 10.51 -21.72 -7.42
CA LEU A 146 9.88 -22.69 -6.52
C LEU A 146 10.30 -24.12 -6.82
N ASP A 147 10.38 -24.51 -8.11
CA ASP A 147 10.87 -25.83 -8.51
C ASP A 147 12.31 -26.06 -8.05
N ARG A 148 13.20 -25.08 -8.25
CA ARG A 148 14.59 -25.17 -7.78
C ARG A 148 14.66 -25.26 -6.26
N MET A 149 13.81 -24.53 -5.55
CA MET A 149 13.77 -24.57 -4.09
C MET A 149 13.25 -25.92 -3.57
N ILE A 150 12.21 -26.47 -4.21
CA ILE A 150 11.69 -27.81 -3.90
C ILE A 150 12.77 -28.88 -4.12
N ASP A 151 13.44 -28.88 -5.28
CA ASP A 151 14.50 -29.83 -5.59
C ASP A 151 15.64 -29.73 -4.56
N SER A 152 16.06 -28.51 -4.21
CA SER A 152 17.09 -28.28 -3.19
C SER A 152 16.67 -28.79 -1.80
N LEU A 153 15.43 -28.55 -1.38
CA LEU A 153 14.90 -29.04 -0.11
C LEU A 153 14.79 -30.57 -0.07
N GLU A 154 14.42 -31.21 -1.18
CA GLU A 154 14.29 -32.67 -1.29
C GLU A 154 15.66 -33.39 -1.37
N GLU A 155 16.63 -32.80 -2.07
CA GLU A 155 17.96 -33.40 -2.26
C GLU A 155 18.96 -33.07 -1.13
N GLU A 156 19.01 -31.80 -0.72
CA GLU A 156 20.01 -31.25 0.20
C GLU A 156 19.45 -30.99 1.60
N GLY A 157 18.15 -30.67 1.69
CA GLY A 157 17.48 -30.30 2.94
C GLY A 157 17.82 -28.88 3.39
N VAL A 158 17.64 -28.60 4.69
CA VAL A 158 18.05 -27.33 5.31
C VAL A 158 19.35 -27.50 6.10
N ASP A 159 20.07 -26.39 6.35
CA ASP A 159 21.19 -26.39 7.29
C ASP A 159 20.72 -26.94 8.65
N LYS A 160 21.49 -27.85 9.26
CA LYS A 160 21.14 -28.47 10.54
C LYS A 160 21.10 -27.48 11.71
N SER A 161 21.79 -26.35 11.56
CA SER A 161 21.76 -25.23 12.49
C SER A 161 20.66 -24.22 12.18
N ALA A 162 19.93 -24.39 11.07
CA ALA A 162 18.86 -23.48 10.70
C ALA A 162 17.66 -23.64 11.63
N GLU A 163 17.14 -22.51 12.06
CA GLU A 163 15.97 -22.38 12.92
C GLU A 163 15.16 -21.15 12.48
N LEU A 164 13.84 -21.31 12.47
CA LEU A 164 12.89 -20.21 12.32
C LEU A 164 12.20 -20.01 13.67
N GLU A 165 12.22 -18.78 14.16
CA GLU A 165 11.56 -18.36 15.40
C GLU A 165 10.43 -17.37 15.06
N MET A 166 9.27 -17.57 15.65
CA MET A 166 8.15 -16.65 15.59
C MET A 166 7.70 -16.28 17.00
N LYS A 167 7.77 -14.99 17.30
CA LYS A 167 7.25 -14.40 18.53
C LYS A 167 5.93 -13.71 18.25
N VAL A 168 4.89 -14.04 19.01
CA VAL A 168 3.57 -13.42 18.91
C VAL A 168 3.21 -12.79 20.26
N TRP A 169 2.98 -11.49 20.27
CA TRP A 169 2.48 -10.78 21.44
C TRP A 169 0.97 -10.67 21.37
N VAL A 170 0.32 -11.14 22.44
CA VAL A 170 -1.13 -11.13 22.59
C VAL A 170 -1.51 -10.29 23.80
N ASP A 171 -2.49 -9.42 23.68
CA ASP A 171 -2.95 -8.60 24.79
C ASP A 171 -3.83 -9.38 25.79
N LYS A 172 -4.37 -8.68 26.79
CA LYS A 172 -5.28 -9.27 27.78
C LYS A 172 -6.65 -9.70 27.21
N SER A 173 -7.03 -9.17 26.05
CA SER A 173 -8.27 -9.49 25.32
C SER A 173 -8.14 -10.81 24.57
N GLY A 174 -6.90 -11.18 24.21
CA GLY A 174 -6.63 -12.26 23.27
C GLY A 174 -6.32 -11.76 21.85
N GLU A 175 -6.22 -10.45 21.64
CA GLU A 175 -5.89 -9.86 20.34
C GLU A 175 -4.39 -9.89 20.09
N ILE A 176 -3.99 -10.19 18.86
CA ILE A 176 -2.58 -10.16 18.46
C ILE A 176 -2.18 -8.70 18.27
N ILE A 177 -1.26 -8.23 19.11
CA ILE A 177 -0.73 -6.87 19.05
C ILE A 177 0.66 -6.81 18.41
N GLY A 178 1.33 -7.95 18.23
CA GLY A 178 2.56 -7.98 17.46
C GLY A 178 3.01 -9.36 17.05
N ARG A 179 3.87 -9.39 16.04
CA ARG A 179 4.54 -10.56 15.48
C ARG A 179 5.98 -10.20 15.12
N ASP A 180 6.91 -11.10 15.39
CA ASP A 180 8.30 -11.03 14.94
C ASP A 180 8.66 -12.40 14.39
N VAL A 181 9.23 -12.43 13.19
CA VAL A 181 9.72 -13.65 12.54
C VAL A 181 11.20 -13.45 12.28
N SER A 182 12.00 -14.36 12.82
CA SER A 182 13.45 -14.31 12.74
C SER A 182 13.96 -15.67 12.27
N ALA A 183 15.01 -15.66 11.46
CA ALA A 183 15.73 -16.87 11.09
C ALA A 183 17.12 -16.83 11.71
N SER A 184 17.68 -18.00 11.98
CA SER A 184 19.04 -18.11 12.50
C SER A 184 19.74 -19.35 11.97
N ASN A 185 21.07 -19.30 11.98
CA ASN A 185 21.94 -20.43 11.75
C ASN A 185 23.27 -20.25 12.53
N GLN A 186 24.25 -21.10 12.28
CA GLN A 186 25.58 -21.00 12.90
C GLN A 186 26.30 -19.65 12.70
N SER A 187 25.91 -18.85 11.70
CA SER A 187 26.52 -17.57 11.35
C SER A 187 25.90 -16.39 12.08
N GLY A 188 24.66 -16.51 12.55
CA GLY A 188 23.93 -15.43 13.21
C GLY A 188 22.43 -15.62 13.15
N SER A 189 21.70 -14.62 13.64
CA SER A 189 20.25 -14.49 13.53
C SER A 189 19.95 -13.17 12.83
N TRP A 190 18.90 -13.16 12.02
CA TRP A 190 18.42 -12.00 11.30
C TRP A 190 16.89 -11.96 11.34
N GLN A 191 16.35 -10.78 11.58
CA GLN A 191 14.91 -10.54 11.53
C GLN A 191 14.44 -10.53 10.08
N LEU A 192 13.35 -11.24 9.80
CA LEU A 192 12.72 -11.29 8.48
C LEU A 192 11.53 -10.33 8.40
N PHE A 193 10.75 -10.28 9.47
CA PHE A 193 9.53 -9.51 9.55
C PHE A 193 9.26 -9.11 10.99
N ARG A 194 8.73 -7.90 11.17
CA ARG A 194 8.17 -7.46 12.44
C ARG A 194 6.96 -6.60 12.19
N SER A 195 5.91 -6.80 12.98
CA SER A 195 4.77 -5.90 13.10
C SER A 195 4.41 -5.78 14.56
N LEU A 196 4.31 -4.57 15.09
CA LEU A 196 4.01 -4.33 16.49
C LEU A 196 3.17 -3.07 16.63
N ARG A 197 2.02 -3.21 17.28
CA ARG A 197 1.18 -2.11 17.73
C ARG A 197 1.17 -2.10 19.25
N THR A 198 1.42 -0.94 19.84
CA THR A 198 1.27 -0.75 21.29
C THR A 198 0.36 0.42 21.58
N GLU A 199 -0.48 0.29 22.61
CA GLU A 199 -1.51 1.26 22.95
C GLU A 199 -1.53 1.57 24.44
N ASN A 200 -1.73 2.84 24.77
CA ASN A 200 -1.96 3.28 26.14
C ASN A 200 -2.81 4.57 26.16
N ASP A 201 -3.90 4.57 26.93
CA ASP A 201 -4.76 5.75 27.14
C ASP A 201 -5.18 6.53 25.86
N GLY A 202 -5.40 5.81 24.76
CA GLY A 202 -5.81 6.37 23.46
C GLY A 202 -4.66 6.93 22.62
N GLU A 203 -3.42 6.78 23.07
CA GLU A 203 -2.21 6.90 22.26
C GLU A 203 -1.83 5.52 21.72
N TYR A 204 -1.31 5.47 20.51
CA TYR A 204 -0.79 4.25 19.91
C TYR A 204 0.54 4.49 19.22
N ALA A 205 1.33 3.43 19.08
CA ALA A 205 2.51 3.39 18.25
C ALA A 205 2.49 2.14 17.38
N TYR A 206 3.13 2.23 16.22
CA TYR A 206 3.21 1.15 15.26
C TYR A 206 4.62 1.03 14.72
N GLU A 207 5.05 -0.20 14.50
CA GLU A 207 6.31 -0.57 13.86
C GLU A 207 6.02 -1.71 12.90
N LEU A 208 6.48 -1.58 11.66
CA LEU A 208 6.42 -2.61 10.63
C LEU A 208 7.77 -2.65 9.91
N SER A 209 8.43 -3.80 9.92
CA SER A 209 9.67 -4.00 9.19
C SER A 209 9.67 -5.27 8.36
N PHE A 210 10.40 -5.21 7.25
CA PHE A 210 10.81 -6.35 6.45
C PHE A 210 12.33 -6.31 6.30
N GLY A 211 12.98 -7.42 6.64
CA GLY A 211 14.44 -7.48 6.77
C GLY A 211 14.95 -7.00 8.13
N ASP A 212 16.25 -7.18 8.35
CA ASP A 212 16.89 -6.91 9.63
C ASP A 212 17.27 -5.43 9.76
N THR A 213 16.51 -4.70 10.57
CA THR A 213 16.74 -3.27 10.87
C THR A 213 18.03 -3.01 11.65
N GLN A 214 18.65 -4.04 12.22
CA GLN A 214 19.93 -3.94 12.92
C GLN A 214 21.14 -4.18 12.00
N ASP A 215 20.93 -4.64 10.76
CA ASP A 215 22.00 -4.80 9.79
C ASP A 215 22.32 -3.47 9.11
N GLU A 216 23.44 -2.84 9.50
CA GLU A 216 23.93 -1.58 8.90
C GLU A 216 24.15 -1.66 7.38
N TYR A 217 24.29 -2.87 6.83
CA TYR A 217 24.47 -3.11 5.40
C TYR A 217 23.29 -3.83 4.75
N GLY A 218 22.25 -4.13 5.52
CA GLY A 218 21.06 -4.83 5.07
C GLY A 218 20.14 -3.90 4.27
N GLU A 219 19.51 -4.47 3.24
CA GLU A 219 18.34 -3.84 2.64
C GLU A 219 17.12 -4.21 3.49
N TYR A 220 16.60 -3.25 4.23
CA TYR A 220 15.36 -3.38 4.98
C TYR A 220 14.38 -2.27 4.62
N PHE A 221 13.13 -2.53 4.94
CA PHE A 221 12.04 -1.57 4.96
C PHE A 221 11.60 -1.41 6.41
N LEU A 222 11.40 -0.17 6.86
CA LEU A 222 10.88 0.15 8.18
C LEU A 222 9.82 1.26 8.06
N LEU A 223 8.63 1.00 8.57
CA LEU A 223 7.58 1.98 8.80
C LEU A 223 7.34 2.05 10.31
N GLU A 224 7.61 3.19 10.92
CA GLU A 224 7.37 3.40 12.35
C GLU A 224 6.70 4.74 12.62
N GLY A 225 5.87 4.80 13.66
CA GLY A 225 5.15 6.03 13.97
C GLY A 225 4.31 5.93 15.22
N ASN A 226 3.70 7.05 15.56
CA ASN A 226 2.77 7.15 16.67
C ASN A 226 1.59 8.04 16.34
N GLY A 227 0.54 7.91 17.14
CA GLY A 227 -0.72 8.57 16.90
C GLY A 227 -1.66 8.51 18.09
N THR A 228 -2.88 8.97 17.85
CA THR A 228 -3.98 8.90 18.81
C THR A 228 -5.21 8.31 18.16
N GLU A 229 -5.94 7.49 18.91
CA GLU A 229 -7.23 6.96 18.49
C GLU A 229 -8.33 7.40 19.45
N ARG A 230 -9.36 8.05 18.90
CA ARG A 230 -10.50 8.55 19.69
C ARG A 230 -11.81 8.33 18.95
N ASN A 231 -12.75 7.66 19.62
CA ASN A 231 -14.08 7.35 19.10
C ASN A 231 -14.10 6.51 17.80
N GLY A 232 -13.02 5.78 17.49
CA GLY A 232 -12.87 5.02 16.23
C GLY A 232 -12.25 5.83 15.10
N LEU A 233 -11.68 7.00 15.39
CA LEU A 233 -10.89 7.78 14.44
C LEU A 233 -9.45 7.82 14.90
N ALA A 234 -8.52 7.45 14.01
CA ALA A 234 -7.09 7.45 14.25
C ALA A 234 -6.39 8.59 13.49
N ASP A 235 -5.51 9.28 14.19
CA ASP A 235 -4.57 10.26 13.65
C ASP A 235 -3.15 9.79 13.96
N GLY A 236 -2.19 9.97 13.06
CA GLY A 236 -0.81 9.53 13.30
C GLY A 236 0.22 10.11 12.35
N ASN A 237 1.48 10.03 12.74
CA ASN A 237 2.63 10.40 11.91
C ASN A 237 3.60 9.23 11.87
N PHE A 238 3.99 8.84 10.65
CA PHE A 238 4.83 7.70 10.38
C PHE A 238 6.01 8.09 9.50
N ILE A 239 7.14 7.47 9.76
CA ILE A 239 8.37 7.61 8.99
C ILE A 239 8.57 6.32 8.22
N LEU A 240 8.89 6.46 6.94
CA LEU A 240 9.31 5.37 6.08
C LEU A 240 10.83 5.44 5.88
N GLU A 241 11.50 4.35 6.18
CA GLU A 241 12.94 4.19 6.06
C GLU A 241 13.30 2.97 5.21
N THR A 242 14.31 3.13 4.36
CA THR A 242 14.94 2.03 3.64
C THR A 242 16.45 2.15 3.72
N ALA A 243 17.15 1.03 3.95
CA ALA A 243 18.61 0.98 4.04
C ALA A 243 19.23 2.09 4.93
N GLY A 244 18.62 2.35 6.09
CA GLY A 244 19.07 3.37 7.05
C GLY A 244 18.84 4.83 6.63
N GLN A 245 18.02 5.08 5.60
CA GLN A 245 17.66 6.42 5.15
C GLN A 245 16.16 6.63 5.20
N THR A 246 15.72 7.70 5.86
CA THR A 246 14.34 8.16 5.76
C THR A 246 14.03 8.54 4.31
N VAL A 247 13.12 7.79 3.68
CA VAL A 247 12.69 8.02 2.30
C VAL A 247 11.36 8.76 2.21
N GLY A 248 10.57 8.79 3.29
CA GLY A 248 9.29 9.47 3.30
C GLY A 248 8.66 9.59 4.68
N GLN A 249 7.60 10.39 4.73
CA GLN A 249 6.75 10.57 5.91
C GLN A 249 5.29 10.47 5.48
N ILE A 250 4.47 9.84 6.33
CA ILE A 250 3.04 9.66 6.13
C ILE A 250 2.33 10.26 7.34
N GLU A 251 1.51 11.27 7.11
CA GLU A 251 0.57 11.81 8.07
C GLU A 251 -0.82 11.24 7.78
N VAL A 252 -1.45 10.67 8.80
CA VAL A 252 -2.80 10.09 8.74
C VAL A 252 -3.70 10.94 9.61
N THR A 253 -4.83 11.37 9.06
CA THR A 253 -5.83 12.17 9.78
C THR A 253 -7.21 11.56 9.63
N GLY A 254 -7.90 11.38 10.75
CA GLY A 254 -9.30 10.94 10.79
C GLY A 254 -9.56 9.58 10.15
N TYR A 255 -8.62 8.64 10.21
CA TYR A 255 -8.80 7.30 9.68
C TYR A 255 -9.86 6.52 10.48
N ASP A 256 -10.93 6.07 9.84
CA ASP A 256 -12.03 5.35 10.50
C ASP A 256 -11.65 3.87 10.70
N THR A 257 -11.21 3.55 11.92
CA THR A 257 -10.77 2.20 12.27
C THR A 257 -11.91 1.20 12.32
N LYS A 258 -13.15 1.64 12.47
CA LYS A 258 -14.33 0.75 12.48
C LYS A 258 -14.78 0.43 11.06
N ALA A 259 -14.81 1.43 10.19
CA ALA A 259 -15.12 1.22 8.77
C ALA A 259 -14.10 0.25 8.14
N ALA A 260 -12.84 0.34 8.56
CA ALA A 260 -11.79 -0.57 8.12
C ALA A 260 -12.03 -2.05 8.47
N GLU A 261 -12.75 -2.36 9.56
CA GLU A 261 -13.14 -3.74 9.91
C GLU A 261 -14.08 -4.35 8.84
N ASP A 262 -14.86 -3.49 8.17
CA ASP A 262 -15.75 -3.86 7.07
C ASP A 262 -15.08 -3.71 5.68
N GLY A 263 -13.76 -3.48 5.64
CA GLY A 263 -12.99 -3.31 4.40
C GLY A 263 -13.10 -1.92 3.75
N LEU A 264 -13.68 -0.93 4.46
CA LEU A 264 -13.85 0.43 3.96
C LEU A 264 -12.67 1.32 4.38
N LEU A 265 -12.07 2.01 3.42
CA LEU A 265 -10.95 2.93 3.61
C LEU A 265 -11.46 4.37 3.68
N ASN A 266 -11.52 4.93 4.89
CA ASN A 266 -12.00 6.29 5.14
C ASN A 266 -10.96 7.09 5.91
N GLY A 267 -10.45 8.20 5.35
CA GLY A 267 -9.46 9.06 6.02
C GLY A 267 -8.68 9.94 5.06
N THR A 268 -7.78 10.75 5.60
CA THR A 268 -6.84 11.58 4.84
C THR A 268 -5.40 11.11 5.09
N PHE A 269 -4.66 10.90 4.01
CA PHE A 269 -3.28 10.40 4.01
C PHE A 269 -2.41 11.41 3.26
N LYS A 270 -1.43 11.98 3.94
CA LYS A 270 -0.49 12.94 3.36
C LYS A 270 0.92 12.35 3.36
N MET A 271 1.48 12.23 2.17
CA MET A 271 2.81 11.68 1.93
C MET A 271 3.76 12.81 1.55
N THR A 272 4.92 12.85 2.18
CA THR A 272 6.00 13.81 1.85
C THR A 272 7.35 13.09 1.83
N SER A 273 8.34 13.66 1.16
CA SER A 273 9.69 13.10 1.11
C SER A 273 10.75 14.19 1.04
N ASP A 274 11.76 14.05 1.90
CA ASP A 274 13.00 14.85 1.86
C ASP A 274 14.21 14.00 1.43
N ALA A 275 13.97 12.86 0.79
CA ALA A 275 15.03 11.97 0.30
C ALA A 275 15.75 12.56 -0.93
N ASP A 276 14.99 13.26 -1.78
CA ASP A 276 15.50 13.95 -2.95
C ASP A 276 15.24 15.47 -2.81
N PRO A 277 16.26 16.33 -2.94
CA PRO A 277 16.09 17.79 -2.92
C PRO A 277 15.04 18.34 -3.90
N SER A 278 14.73 17.62 -4.98
CA SER A 278 13.68 17.98 -5.94
C SER A 278 12.26 17.79 -5.42
N LEU A 279 12.08 16.97 -4.37
CA LEU A 279 10.80 16.75 -3.70
C LEU A 279 10.59 17.68 -2.50
N TYR A 280 11.57 18.53 -2.16
CA TYR A 280 11.48 19.38 -0.98
C TYR A 280 10.29 20.34 -1.05
N GLY A 281 9.47 20.28 0.00
CA GLY A 281 8.24 21.05 0.09
C GLY A 281 7.12 20.54 -0.82
N TYR A 282 7.30 19.46 -1.60
CA TYR A 282 6.21 18.82 -2.31
C TYR A 282 5.58 17.70 -1.46
N GLY A 283 4.31 17.44 -1.69
CA GLY A 283 3.59 16.35 -1.04
C GLY A 283 2.44 15.84 -1.89
N LEU A 284 1.91 14.70 -1.51
CA LEU A 284 0.69 14.12 -2.06
C LEU A 284 -0.30 13.95 -0.91
N GLU A 285 -1.49 14.52 -1.01
CA GLU A 285 -2.56 14.32 -0.04
C GLU A 285 -3.71 13.59 -0.72
N ILE A 286 -4.13 12.49 -0.12
CA ILE A 286 -5.21 11.63 -0.61
C ILE A 286 -6.27 11.57 0.47
N THR A 287 -7.48 12.03 0.17
CA THR A 287 -8.65 11.83 1.02
C THR A 287 -9.57 10.82 0.39
N ILE A 288 -9.90 9.77 1.12
CA ILE A 288 -10.73 8.65 0.65
C ILE A 288 -11.98 8.57 1.52
N SER A 289 -13.12 8.38 0.87
CA SER A 289 -14.40 8.04 1.48
C SER A 289 -15.03 6.90 0.70
N SER A 290 -15.01 5.70 1.26
CA SER A 290 -15.64 4.50 0.71
C SER A 290 -16.92 4.11 1.48
N GLU A 291 -17.92 3.70 0.71
CA GLU A 291 -19.13 3.00 1.14
C GLU A 291 -19.21 1.63 0.45
N GLU A 292 -20.24 0.83 0.75
CA GLU A 292 -20.40 -0.54 0.22
C GLU A 292 -20.35 -0.62 -1.32
N ASP A 293 -20.87 0.39 -2.00
CA ASP A 293 -21.06 0.42 -3.47
C ASP A 293 -20.39 1.64 -4.14
N SER A 294 -19.58 2.41 -3.40
CA SER A 294 -18.98 3.63 -3.92
C SER A 294 -17.70 4.04 -3.23
N VAL A 295 -16.83 4.72 -3.98
CA VAL A 295 -15.63 5.35 -3.45
C VAL A 295 -15.53 6.76 -4.03
N THR A 296 -15.28 7.72 -3.15
CA THR A 296 -14.89 9.09 -3.51
C THR A 296 -13.47 9.33 -3.06
N GLU A 297 -12.64 9.84 -3.96
CA GLU A 297 -11.24 10.16 -3.69
C GLU A 297 -10.93 11.59 -4.10
N SER A 298 -10.11 12.26 -3.30
CA SER A 298 -9.52 13.56 -3.65
C SER A 298 -8.02 13.46 -3.51
N ILE A 299 -7.32 13.60 -4.63
CA ILE A 299 -5.86 13.48 -4.73
C ILE A 299 -5.29 14.87 -5.04
N SER A 300 -4.53 15.43 -4.10
CA SER A 300 -3.95 16.76 -4.22
C SER A 300 -2.43 16.68 -4.27
N VAL A 301 -1.84 17.31 -5.29
CA VAL A 301 -0.40 17.61 -5.29
C VAL A 301 -0.20 18.88 -4.48
N LEU A 302 0.64 18.80 -3.46
CA LEU A 302 0.94 19.91 -2.56
C LEU A 302 2.28 20.54 -2.90
N SER A 303 2.38 21.85 -2.69
CA SER A 303 3.65 22.57 -2.62
C SER A 303 3.63 23.54 -1.44
N ASN A 304 4.45 23.26 -0.43
CA ASN A 304 4.50 23.87 0.89
C ASN A 304 3.11 23.87 1.57
N ASP A 305 2.48 22.69 1.61
CA ASP A 305 1.14 22.45 2.18
C ASP A 305 0.00 23.19 1.48
N VAL A 306 0.24 23.74 0.28
CA VAL A 306 -0.79 24.35 -0.57
C VAL A 306 -1.06 23.42 -1.74
N ALA A 307 -2.31 23.00 -1.92
CA ALA A 307 -2.73 22.25 -3.10
C ALA A 307 -2.54 23.10 -4.36
N ILE A 308 -1.74 22.58 -5.29
CA ILE A 308 -1.48 23.22 -6.58
C ILE A 308 -2.29 22.60 -7.72
N ALA A 309 -2.72 21.36 -7.54
CA ALA A 309 -3.64 20.65 -8.43
C ALA A 309 -4.35 19.57 -7.62
N THR A 310 -5.66 19.46 -7.80
CA THR A 310 -6.48 18.42 -7.17
C THR A 310 -7.22 17.64 -8.25
N LEU A 311 -7.28 16.33 -8.08
CA LEU A 311 -8.08 15.42 -8.86
C LEU A 311 -9.12 14.80 -7.94
N ASN A 312 -10.40 15.04 -8.24
CA ASN A 312 -11.50 14.36 -7.56
C ASN A 312 -11.98 13.22 -8.45
N LEU A 313 -12.15 12.04 -7.85
CA LEU A 313 -12.62 10.82 -8.47
C LEU A 313 -13.85 10.31 -7.71
N GLU A 314 -14.87 9.87 -8.44
CA GLU A 314 -16.00 9.13 -7.89
C GLU A 314 -16.22 7.88 -8.75
N ASN A 315 -16.21 6.71 -8.10
CA ASN A 315 -16.45 5.41 -8.72
C ASN A 315 -17.63 4.71 -8.02
N ARG A 316 -18.56 4.13 -8.78
CA ARG A 316 -19.67 3.31 -8.29
C ARG A 316 -19.91 2.09 -9.18
N ALA A 317 -20.32 0.99 -8.55
CA ALA A 317 -20.48 -0.32 -9.20
C ALA A 317 -21.75 -0.48 -10.08
N ASP A 318 -22.61 0.54 -10.24
CA ASP A 318 -23.91 0.43 -10.94
C ASP A 318 -24.09 1.45 -12.08
N SER A 319 -24.51 0.99 -13.26
CA SER A 319 -24.50 1.77 -14.53
C SER A 319 -25.69 2.71 -14.74
N ASP A 320 -26.69 2.68 -13.86
CA ASP A 320 -27.85 3.58 -13.92
C ASP A 320 -27.69 4.79 -12.98
N TYR A 321 -26.52 4.96 -12.37
CA TYR A 321 -26.23 6.05 -11.45
C TYR A 321 -26.00 7.36 -12.19
N THR A 322 -26.47 8.46 -11.62
CA THR A 322 -26.08 9.81 -12.02
C THR A 322 -25.68 10.52 -10.74
N PRO A 323 -24.46 11.05 -10.62
CA PRO A 323 -23.95 11.56 -9.37
C PRO A 323 -24.82 12.68 -8.81
N SER A 324 -24.95 12.68 -7.49
CA SER A 324 -25.43 13.86 -6.76
C SER A 324 -24.33 14.91 -6.74
N LEU A 325 -24.11 15.55 -7.88
CA LEU A 325 -23.06 16.54 -8.04
C LEU A 325 -23.28 17.75 -7.13
N PRO A 326 -22.22 18.46 -6.71
CA PRO A 326 -22.35 19.70 -5.96
C PRO A 326 -23.14 20.75 -6.76
N GLY A 327 -24.43 20.94 -6.44
CA GLY A 327 -25.26 21.97 -7.06
C GLY A 327 -25.64 21.66 -8.52
N ASP A 328 -25.45 22.64 -9.41
CA ASP A 328 -25.79 22.56 -10.84
C ASP A 328 -24.55 22.20 -11.70
N ALA A 329 -23.63 21.40 -11.18
CA ALA A 329 -22.38 21.10 -11.89
C ALA A 329 -22.67 20.42 -13.24
N GLU A 330 -22.02 20.92 -14.30
CA GLU A 330 -22.19 20.41 -15.65
C GLU A 330 -21.37 19.13 -15.84
N ILE A 331 -21.94 18.14 -16.53
CA ILE A 331 -21.28 16.88 -16.89
C ILE A 331 -20.91 16.96 -18.36
N TYR A 332 -19.67 16.63 -18.69
CA TYR A 332 -19.16 16.56 -20.05
C TYR A 332 -18.77 15.11 -20.36
N ASN A 333 -19.41 14.49 -21.36
CA ASN A 333 -19.05 13.14 -21.77
C ASN A 333 -17.72 13.18 -22.54
N MET A 334 -16.71 12.42 -22.09
CA MET A 334 -15.38 12.39 -22.72
C MET A 334 -15.38 11.84 -24.15
N MET A 335 -16.40 11.07 -24.52
CA MET A 335 -16.59 10.50 -25.86
C MET A 335 -17.38 11.45 -26.78
N ASP A 336 -17.91 12.55 -26.27
CA ASP A 336 -18.62 13.56 -27.05
C ASP A 336 -17.71 14.79 -27.31
N GLU A 337 -17.38 15.01 -28.58
CA GLU A 337 -16.49 16.10 -29.01
C GLU A 337 -17.06 17.49 -28.67
N ASP A 338 -18.38 17.67 -28.74
CA ASP A 338 -19.02 18.96 -28.42
C ASP A 338 -18.97 19.24 -26.92
N ASP A 339 -19.15 18.22 -26.09
CA ASP A 339 -19.01 18.35 -24.64
C ASP A 339 -17.56 18.61 -24.22
N MET A 340 -16.58 17.94 -24.84
CA MET A 340 -15.18 18.22 -24.56
C MET A 340 -14.73 19.62 -25.01
N MET A 341 -15.27 20.13 -26.13
CA MET A 341 -15.07 21.53 -26.51
C MET A 341 -15.68 22.51 -25.51
N LYS A 342 -16.84 22.19 -24.92
CA LYS A 342 -17.44 23.03 -23.85
C LYS A 342 -16.62 22.95 -22.57
N TYR A 343 -16.12 21.77 -22.22
CA TYR A 343 -15.23 21.60 -21.06
C TYR A 343 -13.98 22.47 -21.22
N GLU A 344 -13.31 22.41 -22.37
CA GLU A 344 -12.13 23.25 -22.67
C GLU A 344 -12.47 24.75 -22.53
N GLN A 345 -13.63 25.17 -23.02
CA GLN A 345 -14.10 26.56 -22.88
C GLN A 345 -14.45 26.94 -21.44
N SER A 346 -14.81 25.97 -20.60
CA SER A 346 -15.10 26.19 -19.18
C SER A 346 -13.84 26.35 -18.33
N MET A 347 -12.66 26.02 -18.88
CA MET A 347 -11.40 26.02 -18.13
C MET A 347 -10.96 27.44 -17.74
N ASP A 348 -10.78 27.66 -16.45
CA ASP A 348 -10.20 28.87 -15.87
C ASP A 348 -8.69 28.70 -15.68
N VAL A 349 -7.96 28.83 -16.79
CA VAL A 349 -6.49 28.75 -16.80
C VAL A 349 -5.86 29.87 -15.96
N GLN A 350 -6.54 31.00 -15.78
CA GLN A 350 -6.05 32.10 -14.92
C GLN A 350 -6.08 31.68 -13.45
N ARG A 351 -7.16 31.04 -13.00
CA ARG A 351 -7.23 30.50 -11.64
C ARG A 351 -6.14 29.46 -11.37
N LEU A 352 -5.84 28.59 -12.35
CA LEU A 352 -4.70 27.67 -12.22
C LEU A 352 -3.36 28.44 -12.11
N GLU A 353 -3.14 29.46 -12.93
CA GLU A 353 -1.94 30.31 -12.88
C GLU A 353 -1.82 31.06 -11.53
N GLU A 354 -2.93 31.54 -10.98
CA GLU A 354 -3.00 32.17 -9.65
C GLU A 354 -2.68 31.17 -8.55
N ASN A 355 -3.24 29.96 -8.62
CA ASN A 355 -2.95 28.89 -7.66
C ASN A 355 -1.48 28.50 -7.67
N LEU A 356 -0.89 28.30 -8.86
CA LEU A 356 0.54 28.06 -8.99
C LEU A 356 1.37 29.27 -8.51
N GLY A 357 0.91 30.50 -8.79
CA GLY A 357 1.55 31.74 -8.35
C GLY A 357 1.44 32.02 -6.85
N SER A 358 0.53 31.35 -6.13
CA SER A 358 0.44 31.46 -4.67
C SER A 358 1.62 30.81 -3.95
N ASN A 359 2.31 29.89 -4.62
CA ASN A 359 3.53 29.26 -4.13
C ASN A 359 4.75 30.07 -4.57
N SER A 360 5.59 30.49 -3.61
CA SER A 360 6.74 31.36 -3.84
C SER A 360 7.74 30.83 -4.87
N PHE A 361 7.97 29.51 -4.89
CA PHE A 361 8.90 28.86 -5.81
C PHE A 361 8.32 28.80 -7.22
N LEU A 362 7.07 28.36 -7.35
CA LEU A 362 6.37 28.31 -8.64
C LEU A 362 6.14 29.71 -9.22
N ALA A 363 5.83 30.70 -8.39
CA ALA A 363 5.74 32.11 -8.78
C ALA A 363 7.09 32.63 -9.34
N MET A 364 8.22 32.23 -8.73
CA MET A 364 9.54 32.56 -9.24
C MET A 364 9.78 31.96 -10.64
N LEU A 365 9.35 30.71 -10.87
CA LEU A 365 9.46 30.05 -12.18
C LEU A 365 8.53 30.66 -13.23
N LEU A 366 7.28 30.96 -12.87
CA LEU A 366 6.26 31.50 -13.78
C LEU A 366 6.51 32.96 -14.15
N TYR A 367 6.83 33.80 -13.17
CA TYR A 367 6.90 35.26 -13.34
C TYR A 367 8.33 35.79 -13.44
N GLY A 368 9.34 34.93 -13.25
CA GLY A 368 10.75 35.27 -13.45
C GLY A 368 11.31 36.35 -12.52
N ASN A 369 10.60 36.70 -11.44
CA ASN A 369 11.01 37.73 -10.50
C ASN A 369 10.32 37.54 -9.14
N ALA A 370 11.01 36.91 -8.19
CA ALA A 370 10.83 37.28 -6.79
C ALA A 370 11.92 38.32 -6.48
N GLY A 371 11.52 39.60 -6.39
CA GLY A 371 12.38 40.63 -5.87
C GLY A 371 12.86 40.26 -4.46
N TRP A 372 14.17 40.26 -4.27
CA TRP A 372 14.83 40.20 -2.97
C TRP A 372 14.54 41.46 -2.14
#